data_AF-A0A7C1FEW1-F1
#
_entry.id   AF-A0A7C1FEW1-F1
#
_cell.length_a   1.000
_cell.length_b   1.000
_cell.length_c   1.000
_cell.angle_alpha   90.00
_cell.angle_beta   90.00
_cell.angle_gamma   90.00
#
_symmetry.space_group_name_H-M   'P 1'
#
loop_
_entity.id
_entity.type
_entity.pdbx_description
1 polymer ?
#
loop_
_entity_poly.entity_id
_entity_poly.type
_entity_poly.pdbx_seq_one_letter_code
_entity_poly.pdbx_strand_id
1 'polypeptide(L)' 'VRLMKNHKDMDCCYPGVLRLPDGAILATTYGHWTAGEPPYIVSVRLKLDELDRRVGKGRPGRMPSSRP' A
#
# COMPACT_ATOMS: atom_id res chain seq x y z
N VAL A 1 1.07 0.37 -5.68
CA VAL A 1 1.13 -0.62 -4.57
C VAL A 1 -0.25 -0.78 -3.98
N ARG A 2 -0.71 -2.00 -3.72
CA ARG A 2 -1.94 -2.32 -2.97
C ARG A 2 -1.51 -3.03 -1.70
N LEU A 3 -2.00 -2.61 -0.53
CA LEU A 3 -1.57 -3.18 0.76
C LEU A 3 -2.13 -4.59 0.96
N MET A 4 -3.46 -4.72 0.93
CA MET A 4 -4.19 -5.98 1.06
C MET A 4 -5.52 -5.90 0.29
N LYS A 5 -6.21 -7.02 0.12
CA LYS A 5 -7.59 -7.05 -0.39
C LYS A 5 -8.53 -6.95 0.80
N ASN A 6 -9.38 -5.92 0.79
CA ASN A 6 -10.51 -5.86 1.71
C ASN A 6 -11.69 -6.66 1.11
N HIS A 7 -12.27 -7.56 1.90
CA HIS A 7 -13.31 -8.50 1.50
C HIS A 7 -14.74 -7.97 1.74
N LYS A 8 -14.88 -6.75 2.26
CA LYS A 8 -16.17 -6.11 2.52
C LYS A 8 -16.22 -4.75 1.85
N ASP A 9 -17.15 -4.53 0.93
CA ASP A 9 -17.26 -3.27 0.19
C ASP A 9 -17.87 -2.15 1.07
N MET A 10 -17.05 -1.67 2.01
CA MET A 10 -17.38 -0.60 2.95
C MET A 10 -16.18 0.30 3.14
N ASP A 11 -16.46 1.48 3.67
CA ASP A 11 -15.46 2.47 3.95
C ASP A 11 -14.45 2.02 5.02
N CYS A 12 -13.18 1.89 4.64
CA CYS A 12 -12.08 1.42 5.51
C CYS A 12 -10.71 1.60 4.83
N CYS A 13 -9.67 0.99 5.40
CA CYS A 13 -8.29 1.01 4.89
C CYS A 13 -7.58 2.37 4.96
N TYR A 14 -7.97 3.26 5.88
CA TYR A 14 -7.28 4.52 6.17
C TYR A 14 -6.01 4.26 6.99
N PRO A 15 -4.80 4.38 6.43
CA PRO A 15 -3.60 4.03 7.16
C PRO A 15 -3.00 5.22 7.90
N GLY A 16 -2.63 5.00 9.16
CA GLY A 16 -1.56 5.78 9.77
C GLY A 16 -0.23 5.38 9.12
N VAL A 17 0.60 6.35 8.74
CA VAL A 17 1.86 6.09 8.04
C VAL A 17 3.03 6.67 8.82
N LEU A 18 4.04 5.84 9.08
CA LEU A 18 5.25 6.22 9.80
C LEU A 18 6.51 5.79 9.01
N ARG A 19 7.54 6.64 9.03
CA ARG A 19 8.88 6.26 8.57
C ARG A 19 9.66 5.67 9.74
N LEU A 20 10.08 4.43 9.62
CA LEU A 20 10.89 3.75 10.62
C LEU A 20 12.38 4.16 10.52
N PRO A 21 13.19 3.92 11.57
CA PRO A 21 14.62 4.29 11.56
C PRO A 21 15.44 3.63 10.45
N ASP A 22 15.04 2.44 9.99
CA ASP A 22 15.69 1.71 8.89
C ASP A 22 15.23 2.19 7.49
N GLY A 23 14.44 3.26 7.43
CA GLY A 23 13.92 3.82 6.20
C GLY A 23 12.67 3.14 5.65
N ALA A 24 12.18 2.07 6.30
CA ALA A 24 10.92 1.43 5.88
C ALA A 24 9.71 2.33 6.17
N ILE A 25 8.69 2.22 5.33
CA ILE A 25 7.37 2.82 5.55
C ILE A 25 6.50 1.78 6.26
N LEU A 26 6.01 2.11 7.46
CA LEU A 26 5.00 1.34 8.18
C LEU A 26 3.62 1.94 7.91
N ALA A 27 2.72 1.16 7.33
CA ALA A 27 1.32 1.52 7.14
C ALA A 27 0.44 0.64 8.03
N THR A 28 -0.23 1.25 9.01
CA THR A 28 -1.12 0.54 9.95
C THR A 28 -2.56 0.93 9.70
N THR A 29 -3.44 -0.04 9.45
CA THR A 29 -4.84 0.20 9.11
C THR A 29 -5.75 -0.97 9.51
N TYR A 30 -7.08 -0.81 9.38
CA TYR A 30 -8.11 -1.80 9.72
C TYR A 30 -8.96 -2.17 8.49
N GLY A 31 -9.52 -3.38 8.51
CA GLY A 31 -10.35 -3.88 7.43
C GLY A 31 -10.70 -5.36 7.58
N HIS A 32 -11.44 -5.91 6.60
CA HIS A 32 -11.76 -7.32 6.51
C HIS A 32 -10.79 -8.00 5.55
N TRP A 33 -9.70 -8.55 6.07
CA TRP A 33 -8.60 -9.04 5.24
C TRP A 33 -8.69 -10.51 4.88
N THR A 34 -9.37 -11.31 5.72
CA THR A 34 -9.69 -12.71 5.45
C THR A 34 -11.18 -12.85 5.20
N ALA A 35 -11.55 -13.60 4.16
CA ALA A 35 -12.96 -13.85 3.85
C ALA A 35 -13.65 -14.63 4.99
N GLY A 36 -14.81 -14.14 5.43
CA GLY A 36 -15.59 -14.77 6.50
C GLY A 36 -15.11 -14.47 7.93
N GLU A 37 -14.00 -13.76 8.10
CA GLU A 37 -13.49 -13.41 9.43
C GLU A 37 -13.91 -11.99 9.88
N PRO A 38 -13.97 -11.76 11.21
CA PRO A 38 -14.07 -10.41 11.77
C PRO A 38 -12.94 -9.49 11.28
N PRO A 39 -13.15 -8.16 11.29
CA PRO A 39 -12.12 -7.23 10.87
C PRO A 39 -10.97 -7.21 11.89
N TYR A 40 -9.76 -6.91 11.42
CA TYR A 40 -8.60 -6.77 12.29
C TYR A 40 -7.64 -5.68 11.79
N ILE A 41 -6.74 -5.27 12.67
CA ILE A 41 -5.70 -4.29 12.36
C ILE A 41 -4.50 -5.02 11.77
N VAL A 42 -3.94 -4.47 10.70
CA VAL A 42 -2.71 -4.94 10.07
C VAL A 42 -1.69 -3.82 10.04
N SER A 43 -0.42 -4.20 10.11
CA SER A 43 0.70 -3.30 9.82
C SER A 43 1.55 -3.88 8.71
N VAL A 44 1.68 -3.14 7.62
CA VAL A 44 2.50 -3.54 6.46
C VAL A 44 3.76 -2.68 6.43
N ARG A 45 4.92 -3.33 6.30
CA ARG A 45 6.21 -2.66 6.11
C ARG A 45 6.61 -2.73 4.64
N LEU A 46 7.05 -1.61 4.10
CA LEU A 46 7.48 -1.47 2.71
C LEU A 46 8.84 -0.80 2.68
N LYS A 47 9.77 -1.30 1.87
CA LYS A 47 10.99 -0.59 1.53
C LYS A 47 10.94 -0.15 0.06
N LEU A 48 11.42 1.07 -0.21
CA LEU A 48 11.33 1.65 -1.56
C LEU A 48 12.18 0.88 -2.56
N ASP A 49 13.37 0.41 -2.17
CA ASP A 49 14.25 -0.40 -3.01
C ASP A 49 13.61 -1.74 -3.44
N GLU A 50 12.83 -2.37 -2.55
CA GLU A 50 12.05 -3.56 -2.88
C GLU A 50 10.93 -3.25 -3.88
N LEU A 51 10.30 -2.09 -3.76
CA LEU A 51 9.25 -1.66 -4.70
C LEU A 51 9.84 -1.32 -6.07
N ASP A 52 10.96 -0.60 -6.12
CA ASP A 52 11.66 -0.25 -7.35
C ASP A 52 12.10 -1.51 -8.11
N ARG A 53 12.63 -2.51 -7.40
CA ARG A 53 12.96 -3.83 -7.94
C ARG A 53 11.74 -4.56 -8.51
N ARG A 54 10.57 -4.47 -7.84
CA ARG A 54 9.32 -5.10 -8.31
C ARG A 54 8.75 -4.44 -9.56
N VAL A 55 8.98 -3.14 -9.76
CA VAL A 55 8.58 -2.43 -10.97
C VAL A 55 9.56 -2.68 -12.13
N GLY A 56 10.85 -2.87 -11.82
CA GLY A 56 11.90 -3.36 -12.73
C GLY A 56 12.02 -2.64 -14.08
N LYS A 57 12.96 -1.68 -14.22
CA LYS A 57 13.57 -1.24 -15.51
C LYS A 57 12.64 -0.97 -16.74
N GLY A 58 11.33 -0.78 -16.59
CA GLY A 58 10.43 -0.86 -17.74
C GLY A 58 9.08 -0.19 -17.58
N ARG A 59 9.08 1.12 -17.36
CA ARG A 59 8.25 2.09 -18.11
C ARG A 59 8.68 3.50 -17.66
N PRO A 60 9.23 4.37 -18.52
CA PRO A 60 9.32 5.77 -18.17
C PRO A 60 7.90 6.23 -17.80
N GLY A 61 7.77 6.85 -16.63
CA GLY A 61 6.49 7.35 -16.13
C GLY A 61 5.82 8.13 -17.24
N ARG A 62 4.57 7.78 -17.56
CA ARG A 62 3.76 8.58 -18.48
C ARG A 62 3.68 9.96 -17.87
N MET A 63 4.46 10.91 -18.40
CA MET A 63 4.32 12.31 -18.05
C MET A 63 2.84 12.68 -18.25
N PRO A 64 2.20 13.41 -17.32
CA PRO A 64 0.89 13.97 -17.59
C PRO A 64 1.00 14.74 -18.91
N SER A 65 0.15 14.42 -19.89
CA SER A 65 0.12 15.21 -21.12
C SER A 65 -0.24 16.63 -20.71
N SER A 66 0.70 17.57 -20.85
CA SER A 66 0.39 18.99 -20.90
C SER A 66 -0.49 19.19 -22.14
N ARG A 67 -1.80 19.06 -21.97
CA ARG A 67 -2.73 19.62 -22.95
C ARG A 67 -2.82 21.13 -22.66
N PRO A 68 -2.83 21.96 -23.72
CA PRO A 68 -2.98 23.40 -23.60
C PRO A 68 -4.32 23.78 -22.97
#